data_AF-A0A6A5TGQ0-F1
#
_entry.id   AF-A0A6A5TGQ0-F1
#
_cell.length_a   1.000
_cell.length_b   1.000
_cell.length_c   1.000
_cell.angle_alpha   90.00
_cell.angle_beta   90.00
_cell.angle_gamma   90.00
#
_symmetry.space_group_name_H-M   'P 1'
#
loop_
_entity.id
_entity.type
_entity.pdbx_description
1 polymer ?
#
loop_
_entity_poly.entity_id
_entity_poly.type
_entity_poly.pdbx_seq_one_letter_code
_entity_poly.pdbx_strand_id
1 'polypeptide(L)'
;MRKLNSTTVNAGGKTAIVGGGTLQWEATRALFATNKQAVKSHGLCECVLIIGPLMGGASSILQARHDYALDKMLASCSTMALLSLHLPPTTPGLFCALRGAGHNFGIVSIVHLTWCITASSPVFGILILRVRPIAYTIAYEGPESGATVYAAPFQALDPTVTQAATNVDYVALYTVSQNSFDSAACRRNLNTAYDIFAELTADSRFSTSVLLENYCMQGVEAVGPASTALSLEEHQFPIVANPIIWWEGNSTRATADAYAYGESIRQALFAGAPTINKHAYANYAIGAESTHGYEGRRVSKLKALKKAYGPKNKFGFYKPMPVAWKPTTMGKGKAKEAYPL
;
A
#
# COMPACT_ATOMS: atom_id res chain seq x y z
N MET A 1 -8.62 -15.58 -4.06
CA MET A 1 -9.34 -15.55 -5.36
C MET A 1 -8.42 -15.82 -6.56
N ARG A 2 -7.40 -16.69 -6.44
CA ARG A 2 -6.34 -16.85 -7.47
C ARG A 2 -6.85 -17.23 -8.87
N LYS A 3 -7.98 -17.95 -8.97
CA LYS A 3 -8.60 -18.31 -10.26
C LYS A 3 -9.20 -17.12 -11.03
N LEU A 4 -9.33 -15.95 -10.40
CA LEU A 4 -9.80 -14.70 -11.02
C LEU A 4 -8.60 -13.81 -11.37
N ASN A 5 -7.66 -14.29 -12.18
CA ASN A 5 -6.39 -13.60 -12.46
C ASN A 5 -6.23 -13.09 -13.89
N SER A 6 -7.34 -12.84 -14.57
CA SER A 6 -7.34 -12.28 -15.92
C SER A 6 -7.18 -10.76 -15.89
N THR A 7 -6.45 -10.25 -16.89
CA THR A 7 -6.39 -8.84 -17.23
C THR A 7 -6.74 -8.69 -18.71
N THR A 8 -7.80 -7.93 -19.00
CA THR A 8 -8.27 -7.72 -20.38
C THR A 8 -8.35 -6.24 -20.67
N VAL A 9 -7.67 -5.78 -21.72
CA VAL A 9 -7.74 -4.40 -22.19
C VAL A 9 -9.02 -4.22 -23.02
N ASN A 10 -9.79 -3.17 -22.74
CA ASN A 10 -11.02 -2.88 -23.48
C ASN A 10 -10.72 -2.31 -24.88
N ALA A 11 -11.69 -2.40 -25.79
CA ALA A 11 -11.56 -2.02 -27.21
C ALA A 11 -11.07 -0.58 -27.47
N GLY A 12 -11.15 0.32 -26.48
CA GLY A 12 -10.62 1.69 -26.58
C GLY A 12 -9.17 1.87 -26.13
N GLY A 13 -8.51 0.82 -25.62
CA GLY A 13 -7.10 0.87 -25.21
C GLY A 13 -6.78 1.89 -24.11
N LYS A 14 -7.79 2.30 -23.32
CA LYS A 14 -7.73 3.26 -22.20
C LYS A 14 -8.18 2.66 -20.86
N THR A 15 -8.81 1.49 -20.87
CA THR A 15 -9.35 0.87 -19.66
C THR A 15 -9.06 -0.63 -19.69
N ALA A 16 -8.97 -1.24 -18.52
CA ALA A 16 -8.76 -2.67 -18.39
C ALA A 16 -9.64 -3.26 -17.30
N ILE A 17 -10.05 -4.50 -17.53
CA ILE A 17 -10.78 -5.33 -16.58
C ILE A 17 -9.76 -6.21 -15.88
N VAL A 18 -9.70 -6.11 -14.56
CA VAL A 18 -8.76 -6.86 -13.73
C VAL A 18 -9.54 -7.74 -12.76
N GLY A 19 -9.24 -9.04 -12.76
CA GLY A 19 -9.84 -9.98 -11.84
C GLY A 19 -9.36 -9.83 -10.39
N GLY A 20 -10.21 -10.18 -9.43
CA GLY A 20 -10.05 -10.18 -7.97
C GLY A 20 -8.76 -10.81 -7.46
N GLY A 21 -8.26 -11.80 -8.18
CA GLY A 21 -7.04 -12.51 -7.88
C GLY A 21 -5.80 -11.88 -8.48
N THR A 22 -5.86 -10.99 -9.45
CA THR A 22 -4.68 -10.62 -10.23
C THR A 22 -3.58 -9.97 -9.38
N LEU A 23 -2.35 -10.47 -9.52
CA LEU A 23 -1.14 -9.88 -8.93
C LEU A 23 -0.67 -8.69 -9.77
N GLN A 24 0.04 -7.76 -9.15
CA GLN A 24 0.59 -6.60 -9.86
C GLN A 24 1.48 -6.98 -11.04
N TRP A 25 2.32 -8.00 -10.88
CA TRP A 25 3.12 -8.59 -11.96
C TRP A 25 2.30 -9.07 -13.16
N GLU A 26 1.24 -9.86 -12.89
CA GLU A 26 0.40 -10.46 -13.94
C GLU A 26 -0.29 -9.37 -14.77
N ALA A 27 -0.85 -8.35 -14.10
CA ALA A 27 -1.47 -7.23 -14.81
C ALA A 27 -0.40 -6.43 -15.55
N THR A 28 0.68 -6.00 -14.91
CA THR A 28 1.72 -5.18 -15.54
C THR A 28 2.23 -5.81 -16.85
N ARG A 29 2.48 -7.12 -16.84
CA ARG A 29 2.92 -7.85 -18.04
C ARG A 29 1.85 -7.99 -19.10
N ALA A 30 0.60 -8.30 -18.72
CA ALA A 30 -0.50 -8.43 -19.67
C ALA A 30 -0.69 -7.14 -20.48
N LEU A 31 -0.39 -6.00 -19.88
CA LEU A 31 -0.54 -4.69 -20.49
C LEU A 31 0.66 -4.33 -21.32
N PHE A 32 1.84 -4.59 -20.78
CA PHE A 32 3.07 -4.37 -21.50
C PHE A 32 3.08 -5.14 -22.82
N ALA A 33 2.56 -6.39 -22.82
CA ALA A 33 2.38 -7.20 -24.02
C ALA A 33 1.47 -6.56 -25.09
N THR A 34 0.62 -5.60 -24.71
CA THR A 34 -0.26 -4.84 -25.62
C THR A 34 0.28 -3.43 -25.93
N ASN A 35 1.54 -3.14 -25.59
CA ASN A 35 2.15 -1.80 -25.63
C ASN A 35 1.39 -0.79 -24.75
N LYS A 36 0.94 -1.24 -23.58
CA LYS A 36 0.18 -0.48 -22.59
C LYS A 36 0.90 -0.55 -21.24
N GLN A 37 0.90 0.53 -20.47
CA GLN A 37 1.52 0.55 -19.14
C GLN A 37 0.52 1.00 -18.07
N ALA A 38 0.58 0.37 -16.91
CA ALA A 38 -0.32 0.62 -15.78
C ALA A 38 0.15 1.76 -14.87
N VAL A 39 0.95 2.73 -15.37
CA VAL A 39 1.77 3.72 -14.61
C VAL A 39 1.09 4.36 -13.38
N LYS A 40 -0.24 4.35 -13.28
CA LYS A 40 -1.03 5.03 -12.25
C LYS A 40 -1.75 4.14 -11.22
N SER A 41 -1.60 2.81 -11.22
CA SER A 41 -2.54 1.92 -10.51
C SER A 41 -1.95 0.76 -9.70
N HIS A 42 -0.68 0.84 -9.31
CA HIS A 42 0.09 -0.26 -8.74
C HIS A 42 0.72 0.18 -7.44
N GLY A 43 0.83 -0.77 -6.51
CA GLY A 43 1.63 -0.59 -5.30
C GLY A 43 3.11 -0.83 -5.59
N LEU A 44 3.88 -0.98 -4.53
CA LEU A 44 5.33 -1.13 -4.63
C LEU A 44 5.77 -2.51 -5.12
N CYS A 45 5.14 -3.57 -4.62
CA CYS A 45 5.64 -4.94 -4.79
C CYS A 45 4.83 -5.76 -5.80
N GLU A 46 5.54 -6.40 -6.73
CA GLU A 46 4.96 -7.18 -7.84
C GLU A 46 4.14 -8.41 -7.41
N CYS A 47 4.48 -8.99 -6.26
CA CYS A 47 3.83 -10.17 -5.70
C CYS A 47 2.52 -9.88 -4.96
N VAL A 48 2.17 -8.60 -4.77
CA VAL A 48 0.96 -8.22 -4.04
C VAL A 48 -0.23 -8.24 -5.00
N LEU A 49 -1.40 -8.61 -4.48
CA LEU A 49 -2.67 -8.49 -5.19
C LEU A 49 -2.95 -7.04 -5.57
N ILE A 50 -3.63 -6.80 -6.68
CA ILE A 50 -4.03 -5.43 -7.06
C ILE A 50 -5.18 -4.94 -6.19
N ILE A 51 -6.30 -5.67 -6.20
CA ILE A 51 -7.57 -5.20 -5.63
C ILE A 51 -7.53 -5.06 -4.11
N GLY A 52 -6.78 -5.90 -3.39
CA GLY A 52 -6.69 -5.84 -1.93
C GLY A 52 -6.17 -4.47 -1.45
N PRO A 53 -4.91 -4.11 -1.76
CA PRO A 53 -4.34 -2.82 -1.44
C PRO A 53 -5.09 -1.64 -2.06
N LEU A 54 -5.60 -1.80 -3.29
CA LEU A 54 -6.35 -0.75 -3.99
C LEU A 54 -7.54 -0.25 -3.16
N MET A 55 -8.22 -1.13 -2.41
CA MET A 55 -9.36 -0.73 -1.56
C MET A 55 -8.97 0.06 -0.31
N GLY A 56 -7.67 0.21 -0.01
CA GLY A 56 -7.15 0.92 1.14
C GLY A 56 -6.08 1.96 0.80
N GLY A 57 -5.96 2.41 -0.46
CA GLY A 57 -4.88 3.30 -0.88
C GLY A 57 -4.10 2.75 -2.06
N ALA A 58 -3.20 1.84 -1.71
CA ALA A 58 -2.07 1.38 -2.50
C ALA A 58 -1.10 2.51 -2.85
N SER A 59 -0.33 2.92 -1.83
CA SER A 59 0.87 3.76 -1.97
C SER A 59 1.87 3.19 -2.97
N SER A 60 2.53 4.10 -3.69
CA SER A 60 3.43 3.78 -4.80
C SER A 60 4.53 4.84 -4.92
N ILE A 61 5.66 4.44 -5.48
CA ILE A 61 6.78 5.35 -5.84
C ILE A 61 6.30 6.48 -6.77
N LEU A 62 5.23 6.26 -7.54
CA LEU A 62 4.72 7.19 -8.53
C LEU A 62 3.52 8.04 -8.03
N GLN A 63 3.10 7.88 -6.77
CA GLN A 63 1.89 8.54 -6.26
C GLN A 63 1.97 10.08 -6.24
N ALA A 64 3.18 10.62 -6.20
CA ALA A 64 3.42 12.06 -6.24
C ALA A 64 2.89 12.72 -7.52
N ARG A 65 2.97 12.00 -8.64
CA ARG A 65 2.53 12.48 -9.96
C ARG A 65 1.20 11.89 -10.39
N HIS A 66 0.87 10.71 -9.87
CA HIS A 66 -0.26 9.92 -10.35
C HIS A 66 -1.29 9.59 -9.28
N ASP A 67 -1.26 10.25 -8.12
CA ASP A 67 -2.15 10.04 -6.98
C ASP A 67 -2.17 8.58 -6.47
N TYR A 68 -3.10 8.23 -5.59
CA TYR A 68 -3.22 6.84 -5.15
C TYR A 68 -3.84 5.96 -6.24
N ALA A 69 -3.46 4.68 -6.28
CA ALA A 69 -4.04 3.76 -7.24
C ALA A 69 -5.58 3.68 -7.17
N LEU A 70 -6.16 3.86 -5.97
CA LEU A 70 -7.61 3.81 -5.77
C LEU A 70 -8.39 4.87 -6.56
N ASP A 71 -7.76 5.99 -6.89
CA ASP A 71 -8.40 7.11 -7.58
C ASP A 71 -8.57 6.81 -9.08
N LYS A 72 -8.02 5.71 -9.56
CA LYS A 72 -8.16 5.20 -10.93
C LYS A 72 -9.32 4.21 -11.12
N MET A 73 -10.03 3.87 -10.05
CA MET A 73 -11.26 3.08 -10.14
C MET A 73 -12.39 3.92 -10.77
N LEU A 74 -13.08 3.38 -11.78
CA LEU A 74 -14.24 4.04 -12.38
C LEU A 74 -15.54 3.74 -11.65
N ALA A 75 -16.39 4.76 -11.51
CA ALA A 75 -17.74 4.63 -10.98
C ALA A 75 -18.73 3.98 -11.98
N SER A 76 -18.51 4.15 -13.30
CA SER A 76 -19.57 3.99 -14.31
C SER A 76 -19.78 2.58 -14.86
N CYS A 77 -18.96 1.59 -14.52
CA CYS A 77 -19.15 0.24 -15.06
C CYS A 77 -18.57 -0.84 -14.14
N SER A 78 -18.79 -0.71 -12.84
CA SER A 78 -18.57 -1.82 -11.92
C SER A 78 -19.70 -2.83 -12.12
N THR A 79 -19.52 -3.84 -12.96
CA THR A 79 -20.17 -5.14 -12.72
C THR A 79 -19.51 -5.72 -11.48
N MET A 80 -19.83 -5.12 -10.33
CA MET A 80 -19.43 -5.58 -9.03
C MET A 80 -20.30 -6.79 -8.75
N ALA A 81 -19.87 -7.96 -9.20
CA ALA A 81 -20.41 -9.21 -8.73
C ALA A 81 -19.89 -9.41 -7.29
N LEU A 82 -20.43 -8.61 -6.37
CA LEU A 82 -20.33 -8.89 -4.95
C LEU A 82 -21.14 -10.17 -4.76
N LEU A 83 -20.48 -11.27 -4.42
CA LEU A 83 -21.14 -12.57 -4.22
C LEU A 83 -22.15 -12.58 -3.04
N SER A 84 -22.48 -11.41 -2.46
CA SER A 84 -23.60 -11.26 -1.51
C SER A 84 -24.36 -9.93 -1.58
N LEU A 85 -24.11 -9.04 -2.54
CA LEU A 85 -25.02 -7.93 -2.87
C LEU A 85 -24.85 -7.56 -4.35
N HIS A 86 -25.80 -8.01 -5.19
CA HIS A 86 -26.06 -7.39 -6.49
C HIS A 86 -26.53 -5.95 -6.24
N LEU A 87 -25.60 -5.03 -6.01
CA LEU A 87 -25.93 -3.60 -6.01
C LEU A 87 -25.62 -3.05 -7.39
N PRO A 88 -26.59 -2.36 -8.02
CA PRO A 88 -26.28 -1.61 -9.22
C PRO A 88 -25.21 -0.55 -8.92
N PRO A 89 -24.35 -0.22 -9.90
CA PRO A 89 -23.22 0.71 -9.77
C PRO A 89 -23.59 2.18 -9.48
N THR A 90 -24.78 2.47 -8.96
CA THR A 90 -25.39 3.80 -8.95
C THR A 90 -25.54 4.42 -7.55
N THR A 91 -24.87 3.90 -6.52
CA THR A 91 -24.83 4.57 -5.20
C THR A 91 -23.45 5.20 -4.97
N PRO A 92 -23.29 6.52 -5.20
CA PRO A 92 -22.01 7.22 -5.01
C PRO A 92 -21.40 7.02 -3.62
N GLY A 93 -22.26 6.85 -2.60
CA GLY A 93 -21.84 6.59 -1.23
C GLY A 93 -21.09 5.26 -1.05
N LEU A 94 -21.61 4.16 -1.63
CA LEU A 94 -20.95 2.86 -1.52
C LEU A 94 -19.69 2.79 -2.38
N PHE A 95 -19.71 3.38 -3.58
CA PHE A 95 -18.52 3.48 -4.42
C PHE A 95 -17.39 4.26 -3.73
N CYS A 96 -17.72 5.36 -3.06
CA CYS A 96 -16.78 6.09 -2.20
C CYS A 96 -16.25 5.23 -1.05
N ALA A 97 -17.12 4.46 -0.36
CA ALA A 97 -16.71 3.60 0.74
C ALA A 97 -15.79 2.44 0.33
N LEU A 98 -15.96 1.91 -0.88
CA LEU A 98 -15.10 0.87 -1.44
C LEU A 98 -13.67 1.37 -1.66
N ARG A 99 -13.54 2.66 -1.99
CA ARG A 99 -12.27 3.38 -2.15
C ARG A 99 -11.75 3.90 -0.81
N GLY A 100 -11.24 3.00 0.03
CA GLY A 100 -10.61 3.32 1.32
C GLY A 100 -11.05 2.40 2.46
N ALA A 101 -12.25 1.82 2.39
CA ALA A 101 -12.77 0.89 3.40
C ALA A 101 -13.42 -0.36 2.77
N GLY A 102 -13.08 -0.72 1.52
CA GLY A 102 -13.87 -1.68 0.75
C GLY A 102 -13.97 -3.09 1.30
N HIS A 103 -12.94 -3.56 2.03
CA HIS A 103 -12.94 -4.85 2.71
C HIS A 103 -14.10 -5.01 3.73
N ASN A 104 -14.68 -3.91 4.20
CA ASN A 104 -15.82 -3.91 5.12
C ASN A 104 -17.17 -4.18 4.47
N PHE A 105 -17.28 -4.03 3.15
CA PHE A 105 -18.57 -4.01 2.45
C PHE A 105 -18.79 -5.26 1.60
N GLY A 106 -17.74 -6.00 1.25
CA GLY A 106 -17.86 -7.33 0.68
C GLY A 106 -16.64 -7.77 -0.12
N ILE A 107 -16.88 -8.71 -1.05
CA ILE A 107 -15.84 -9.31 -1.90
C ILE A 107 -15.89 -8.66 -3.28
N VAL A 108 -14.80 -8.01 -3.67
CA VAL A 108 -14.61 -7.48 -5.02
C VAL A 108 -14.00 -8.57 -5.89
N SER A 109 -14.80 -9.12 -6.81
CA SER A 109 -14.42 -10.23 -7.69
C SER A 109 -13.81 -9.76 -9.01
N ILE A 110 -14.26 -8.63 -9.56
CA ILE A 110 -13.77 -8.01 -10.79
C ILE A 110 -13.82 -6.48 -10.59
N VAL A 111 -12.79 -5.79 -11.07
CA VAL A 111 -12.75 -4.32 -11.10
C VAL A 111 -12.45 -3.83 -12.50
N HIS A 112 -13.09 -2.72 -12.89
CA HIS A 112 -12.78 -1.98 -14.09
C HIS A 112 -11.90 -0.79 -13.71
N LEU A 113 -10.64 -0.79 -14.18
CA LEU A 113 -9.71 0.30 -13.95
C LEU A 113 -9.63 1.16 -15.21
N THR A 114 -9.63 2.48 -15.04
CA THR A 114 -9.15 3.37 -16.09
C THR A 114 -7.68 3.60 -15.91
N TRP A 115 -6.93 3.31 -16.96
CA TRP A 115 -5.56 3.74 -17.02
C TRP A 115 -5.48 4.91 -17.99
N CYS A 116 -4.79 5.96 -17.58
CA CYS A 116 -4.18 6.82 -18.58
C CYS A 116 -3.05 6.00 -19.20
N ILE A 117 -3.39 5.23 -20.23
CA ILE A 117 -2.41 4.43 -20.93
C ILE A 117 -1.69 5.34 -21.91
N THR A 118 -0.44 5.65 -21.60
CA THR A 118 0.45 6.31 -22.56
C THR A 118 1.05 5.25 -23.48
N ALA A 119 1.13 5.58 -24.78
CA ALA A 119 1.76 4.72 -25.78
C ALA A 119 3.30 4.83 -25.77
N SER A 120 3.83 5.88 -25.13
CA SER A 120 5.25 6.09 -24.90
C SER A 120 5.58 5.86 -23.42
N SER A 121 6.63 5.08 -23.16
CA SER A 121 7.22 4.93 -21.83
C SER A 121 7.73 6.30 -21.37
N PRO A 122 7.30 6.84 -20.24
CA PRO A 122 8.15 7.80 -19.57
C PRO A 122 9.45 7.08 -19.20
N VAL A 123 10.56 7.71 -19.56
CA VAL A 123 11.89 7.26 -19.16
C VAL A 123 12.02 7.53 -17.67
N PHE A 124 12.34 6.51 -16.86
CA PHE A 124 12.59 6.72 -15.44
C PHE A 124 14.09 6.83 -15.17
N GLY A 125 14.45 7.84 -14.36
CA GLY A 125 15.73 7.91 -13.66
C GLY A 125 15.50 7.51 -12.20
N ILE A 126 16.14 6.43 -11.75
CA ILE A 126 16.17 6.05 -10.34
C ILE A 126 17.57 6.29 -9.80
N LEU A 127 17.64 6.98 -8.67
CA LEU A 127 18.86 7.17 -7.91
C LEU A 127 18.70 6.56 -6.52
N ILE A 128 19.56 5.59 -6.22
CA ILE A 128 19.66 4.95 -4.89
C ILE A 128 20.94 5.48 -4.24
N LEU A 129 20.79 6.15 -3.11
CA LEU A 129 21.88 6.71 -2.31
C LEU A 129 21.92 6.00 -0.97
N ARG A 130 23.08 5.51 -0.53
CA ARG A 130 23.25 4.92 0.80
C ARG A 130 24.21 5.78 1.61
N VAL A 131 23.70 6.41 2.66
CA VAL A 131 24.46 7.14 3.68
C VAL A 131 24.41 6.28 4.93
N ARG A 132 25.48 5.55 5.30
CA ARG A 132 25.41 4.61 6.43
C ARG A 132 24.87 5.31 7.69
N PRO A 133 23.79 4.80 8.34
CA PRO A 133 23.07 3.54 8.11
C PRO A 133 21.80 3.62 7.23
N ILE A 134 21.45 4.77 6.67
CA ILE A 134 20.22 5.06 5.93
C ILE A 134 20.38 4.83 4.42
N ALA A 135 19.39 4.21 3.78
CA ALA A 135 19.27 4.13 2.33
C ALA A 135 18.14 5.04 1.85
N TYR A 136 18.42 5.92 0.89
CA TYR A 136 17.48 6.77 0.20
C TYR A 136 17.26 6.23 -1.22
N THR A 137 16.01 6.06 -1.61
CA THR A 137 15.63 5.70 -2.98
C THR A 137 14.82 6.84 -3.55
N ILE A 138 15.33 7.48 -4.60
CA ILE A 138 14.68 8.59 -5.29
C ILE A 138 14.34 8.08 -6.69
N ALA A 139 13.05 8.09 -7.03
CA ALA A 139 12.60 7.79 -8.39
C ALA A 139 12.07 9.07 -9.05
N TYR A 140 12.51 9.31 -10.27
CA TYR A 140 12.14 10.45 -11.07
C TYR A 140 11.58 10.00 -12.41
N GLU A 141 10.37 10.43 -12.73
CA GLU A 141 9.74 10.19 -14.02
C GLU A 141 10.15 11.26 -15.03
N GLY A 142 11.30 11.03 -15.67
CA GLY A 142 11.90 11.92 -16.65
C GLY A 142 13.39 11.62 -16.87
N PRO A 143 14.08 12.42 -17.70
CA PRO A 143 15.52 12.25 -17.92
C PRO A 143 16.31 12.47 -16.62
N GLU A 144 17.43 11.76 -16.48
CA GLU A 144 18.30 11.81 -15.29
C GLU A 144 18.72 13.23 -14.90
N SER A 145 18.97 14.10 -15.89
CA SER A 145 19.33 15.50 -15.66
C SER A 145 18.28 16.28 -14.87
N GLY A 146 17.01 15.89 -14.98
CA GLY A 146 15.92 16.46 -14.18
C GLY A 146 15.90 15.96 -12.73
N ALA A 147 16.44 14.77 -12.47
CA ALA A 147 16.53 14.18 -11.13
C ALA A 147 17.65 14.79 -10.29
N THR A 148 18.72 15.28 -10.92
CA THR A 148 19.93 15.77 -10.24
C THR A 148 19.63 16.88 -9.23
N VAL A 149 18.70 17.78 -9.54
CA VAL A 149 18.30 18.88 -8.63
C VAL A 149 17.67 18.35 -7.34
N TYR A 150 16.84 17.30 -7.44
CA TYR A 150 16.19 16.67 -6.29
C TYR A 150 17.13 15.75 -5.52
N ALA A 151 18.14 15.19 -6.20
CA ALA A 151 19.16 14.35 -5.61
C ALA A 151 20.23 15.15 -4.85
N ALA A 152 20.47 16.41 -5.22
CA ALA A 152 21.58 17.22 -4.70
C ALA A 152 21.62 17.30 -3.15
N PRO A 153 20.50 17.49 -2.41
CA PRO A 153 20.53 17.51 -0.95
C PRO A 153 21.00 16.18 -0.34
N PHE A 154 20.68 15.05 -0.98
CA PHE A 154 21.07 13.72 -0.50
C PHE A 154 22.51 13.38 -0.91
N GLN A 155 22.97 13.87 -2.05
CA GLN A 155 24.38 13.78 -2.45
C GLN A 155 25.29 14.60 -1.53
N ALA A 156 24.80 15.73 -1.02
CA ALA A 156 25.52 16.56 -0.04
C ALA A 156 25.72 15.86 1.32
N LEU A 157 25.01 14.76 1.59
CA LEU A 157 25.21 13.94 2.79
C LEU A 157 26.40 12.96 2.68
N ASP A 158 27.18 13.06 1.59
CA ASP A 158 28.34 12.21 1.30
C ASP A 158 28.01 10.70 1.38
N PRO A 159 27.11 10.21 0.50
CA PRO A 159 26.70 8.81 0.51
C PRO A 159 27.87 7.89 0.18
N THR A 160 28.05 6.87 1.02
CA THR A 160 29.08 5.83 0.84
C THR A 160 28.85 4.99 -0.42
N VAL A 161 27.60 4.90 -0.89
CA VAL A 161 27.25 4.23 -2.15
C VAL A 161 26.24 5.09 -2.91
N THR A 162 26.52 5.34 -4.18
CA THR A 162 25.58 5.97 -5.13
C THR A 162 25.37 5.02 -6.31
N GLN A 163 24.12 4.62 -6.54
CA GLN A 163 23.73 3.77 -7.66
C GLN A 163 22.64 4.49 -8.47
N ALA A 164 22.95 4.85 -9.71
CA ALA A 164 21.99 5.41 -10.64
C ALA A 164 21.55 4.35 -11.65
N ALA A 165 20.28 4.34 -11.98
CA ALA A 165 19.71 3.60 -13.08
C ALA A 165 18.95 4.59 -13.97
N THR A 166 19.34 4.64 -15.24
CA THR A 166 18.82 5.59 -16.21
C THR A 166 18.11 4.83 -17.33
N ASN A 167 17.16 5.48 -17.98
CA ASN A 167 16.35 4.86 -19.03
C ASN A 167 15.68 3.56 -18.59
N VAL A 168 15.24 3.53 -17.34
CA VAL A 168 14.55 2.37 -16.78
C VAL A 168 13.15 2.34 -17.39
N ASP A 169 12.84 1.25 -18.09
CA ASP A 169 11.47 1.00 -18.54
C ASP A 169 10.59 0.65 -17.34
N TYR A 170 9.29 0.92 -17.47
CA TYR A 170 8.33 0.79 -16.39
C TYR A 170 8.30 -0.60 -15.76
N VAL A 171 8.45 -1.68 -16.54
CA VAL A 171 8.50 -3.06 -16.00
C VAL A 171 9.80 -3.32 -15.23
N ALA A 172 10.90 -2.67 -15.61
CA ALA A 172 12.18 -2.79 -14.93
C ALA A 172 12.23 -1.95 -13.64
N LEU A 173 11.30 -1.02 -13.43
CA LEU A 173 11.19 -0.19 -12.23
C LEU A 173 11.17 -1.03 -10.95
N TYR A 174 10.45 -2.15 -10.96
CA TYR A 174 10.36 -3.06 -9.82
C TYR A 174 11.68 -3.76 -9.52
N THR A 175 12.42 -4.18 -10.55
CA THR A 175 13.74 -4.79 -10.36
C THR A 175 14.73 -3.79 -9.81
N VAL A 176 14.78 -2.57 -10.36
CA VAL A 176 15.71 -1.53 -9.93
C VAL A 176 15.39 -1.04 -8.51
N SER A 177 14.11 -0.89 -8.17
CA SER A 177 13.69 -0.50 -6.82
C SER A 177 13.74 -1.63 -5.79
N GLN A 178 14.14 -2.85 -6.19
CA GLN A 178 14.18 -4.05 -5.34
C GLN A 178 12.80 -4.47 -4.80
N ASN A 179 11.75 -4.26 -5.59
CA ASN A 179 10.38 -4.68 -5.30
C ASN A 179 9.80 -5.66 -6.33
N SER A 180 10.65 -6.23 -7.20
CA SER A 180 10.26 -7.22 -8.19
C SER A 180 9.81 -8.53 -7.55
N PHE A 181 9.19 -9.40 -8.34
CA PHE A 181 8.75 -10.72 -7.91
C PHE A 181 9.90 -11.56 -7.33
N ASP A 182 11.10 -11.38 -7.88
CA ASP A 182 12.33 -12.04 -7.44
C ASP A 182 13.09 -11.28 -6.35
N SER A 183 12.57 -10.15 -5.85
CA SER A 183 13.22 -9.38 -4.79
C SER A 183 12.99 -10.01 -3.40
N ALA A 184 13.78 -9.60 -2.41
CA ALA A 184 13.60 -10.04 -1.04
C ALA A 184 12.18 -9.75 -0.51
N ALA A 185 11.56 -8.65 -0.95
CA ALA A 185 10.20 -8.28 -0.57
C ALA A 185 9.12 -9.28 -1.05
N CYS A 186 9.41 -10.05 -2.11
CA CYS A 186 8.45 -10.98 -2.72
C CYS A 186 8.83 -12.46 -2.64
N ARG A 187 10.09 -12.77 -2.29
CA ARG A 187 10.53 -14.15 -2.09
C ARG A 187 9.93 -14.75 -0.82
N ARG A 188 9.54 -16.02 -0.93
CA ARG A 188 9.13 -16.86 0.20
C ARG A 188 10.31 -17.75 0.58
N ASN A 189 10.46 -18.05 1.87
CA ASN A 189 11.47 -19.00 2.41
C ASN A 189 12.92 -18.62 2.04
N LEU A 190 13.38 -17.48 2.55
CA LEU A 190 14.74 -16.95 2.36
C LEU A 190 15.75 -17.47 3.40
N ASN A 191 15.56 -18.69 3.93
CA ASN A 191 16.24 -19.20 5.13
C ASN A 191 17.76 -18.95 5.11
N THR A 192 18.47 -19.30 4.03
CA THR A 192 19.93 -19.10 3.93
C THR A 192 20.38 -17.63 3.93
N ALA A 193 19.57 -16.71 3.38
CA ALA A 193 19.87 -15.28 3.42
C ALA A 193 19.59 -14.70 4.82
N TYR A 194 18.63 -15.28 5.56
CA TYR A 194 18.36 -14.89 6.93
C TYR A 194 19.38 -15.42 7.92
N ASP A 195 19.99 -16.58 7.68
CA ASP A 195 21.12 -17.06 8.49
C ASP A 195 22.28 -16.05 8.43
N ILE A 196 22.63 -15.62 7.22
CA ILE A 196 23.68 -14.61 6.98
C ILE A 196 23.27 -13.24 7.56
N PHE A 197 21.99 -12.85 7.44
CA PHE A 197 21.49 -11.59 8.02
C PHE A 197 21.39 -11.64 9.55
N ALA A 198 21.09 -12.80 10.15
CA ALA A 198 21.07 -13.03 11.58
C ALA A 198 22.50 -12.99 12.14
N GLU A 199 23.48 -13.60 11.46
CA GLU A 199 24.90 -13.44 11.78
C GLU A 199 25.34 -11.98 11.67
N LEU A 200 24.92 -11.28 10.61
CA LEU A 200 25.19 -9.85 10.42
C LEU A 200 24.59 -8.99 11.55
N THR A 201 23.35 -9.25 11.97
CA THR A 201 22.65 -8.45 13.00
C THR A 201 22.97 -8.85 14.44
N ALA A 202 23.53 -10.03 14.67
CA ALA A 202 24.12 -10.44 15.95
C ALA A 202 25.48 -9.76 16.19
N ASP A 203 26.13 -9.29 15.14
CA ASP A 203 27.33 -8.47 15.25
C ASP A 203 26.94 -7.04 15.68
N SER A 204 27.39 -6.67 16.89
CA SER A 204 27.16 -5.36 17.51
C SER A 204 27.55 -4.14 16.65
N ARG A 205 28.32 -4.34 15.56
CA ARG A 205 28.67 -3.32 14.58
C ARG A 205 27.54 -3.00 13.59
N PHE A 206 26.57 -3.89 13.40
CA PHE A 206 25.49 -3.72 12.42
C PHE A 206 24.12 -3.70 13.11
N SER A 207 23.54 -2.51 13.24
CA SER A 207 22.23 -2.31 13.87
C SER A 207 21.08 -2.67 12.92
N THR A 208 19.97 -3.13 13.49
CA THR A 208 18.74 -3.55 12.79
C THR A 208 18.19 -2.51 11.82
N SER A 209 17.56 -2.96 10.74
CA SER A 209 16.97 -2.08 9.72
C SER A 209 15.53 -1.69 10.09
N VAL A 210 15.24 -0.40 10.10
CA VAL A 210 13.88 0.14 10.10
C VAL A 210 13.64 0.74 8.72
N LEU A 211 12.56 0.35 8.06
CA LEU A 211 12.12 1.03 6.83
C LEU A 211 11.29 2.25 7.24
N LEU A 212 11.72 3.42 6.77
CA LEU A 212 10.95 4.66 6.87
C LEU A 212 10.64 5.08 5.45
N GLU A 213 9.37 4.97 5.07
CA GLU A 213 8.93 5.30 3.73
C GLU A 213 8.37 6.72 3.75
N ASN A 214 9.01 7.63 3.02
CA ASN A 214 8.50 8.97 2.83
C ASN A 214 8.10 9.15 1.36
N TYR A 215 6.81 9.34 1.13
CA TYR A 215 6.24 9.52 -0.19
C TYR A 215 5.95 11.00 -0.43
N CYS A 216 6.27 11.47 -1.64
CA CYS A 216 5.82 12.79 -2.08
C CYS A 216 4.29 12.76 -2.30
N MET A 217 3.57 13.76 -1.77
CA MET A 217 2.10 13.75 -1.66
C MET A 217 1.36 14.66 -2.64
N GLN A 218 2.06 15.41 -3.50
CA GLN A 218 1.47 16.42 -4.39
C GLN A 218 0.23 15.90 -5.17
N GLY A 219 0.34 14.72 -5.80
CA GLY A 219 -0.76 14.11 -6.53
C GLY A 219 -1.92 13.70 -5.62
N VAL A 220 -1.62 13.15 -4.45
CA VAL A 220 -2.61 12.74 -3.44
C VAL A 220 -3.37 13.94 -2.88
N GLU A 221 -2.68 15.05 -2.63
CA GLU A 221 -3.26 16.31 -2.13
C GLU A 221 -4.12 17.01 -3.19
N ALA A 222 -3.79 16.84 -4.48
CA ALA A 222 -4.59 17.37 -5.59
C ALA A 222 -5.96 16.68 -5.72
N VAL A 223 -6.10 15.44 -5.22
CA VAL A 223 -7.38 14.74 -5.17
C VAL A 223 -8.17 15.17 -3.94
N GLY A 224 -9.37 15.72 -4.17
CA GLY A 224 -10.23 16.17 -3.08
C GLY A 224 -10.54 15.02 -2.09
N PRO A 225 -10.24 15.15 -0.79
CA PRO A 225 -10.32 14.05 0.18
C PRO A 225 -11.75 13.55 0.41
N ALA A 226 -12.77 14.31 0.03
CA ALA A 226 -14.17 13.90 0.09
C ALA A 226 -14.57 12.90 -1.01
N SER A 227 -13.71 12.70 -2.02
CA SER A 227 -13.98 11.80 -3.15
C SER A 227 -13.80 10.33 -2.77
N THR A 228 -13.03 10.02 -1.73
CA THR A 228 -12.71 8.66 -1.27
C THR A 228 -13.15 8.49 0.20
N ALA A 229 -13.02 7.28 0.72
CA ALA A 229 -13.20 6.95 2.13
C ALA A 229 -11.87 6.88 2.91
N LEU A 230 -10.74 7.18 2.27
CA LEU A 230 -9.46 7.29 2.98
C LEU A 230 -9.56 8.31 4.11
N SER A 231 -8.78 8.11 5.16
CA SER A 231 -8.70 9.03 6.26
C SER A 231 -8.05 10.36 5.83
N LEU A 232 -8.27 11.44 6.58
CA LEU A 232 -7.55 12.69 6.30
C LEU A 232 -6.05 12.53 6.56
N GLU A 233 -5.71 11.70 7.55
CA GLU A 233 -4.35 11.37 7.93
C GLU A 233 -3.59 10.71 6.76
N GLU A 234 -4.24 9.86 5.97
CA GLU A 234 -3.67 9.25 4.75
C GLU A 234 -3.54 10.23 3.59
N HIS A 235 -4.28 11.35 3.60
CA HIS A 235 -4.13 12.42 2.62
C HIS A 235 -3.09 13.48 3.03
N GLN A 236 -2.75 13.58 4.32
CA GLN A 236 -1.96 14.69 4.88
C GLN A 236 -0.54 14.29 5.27
N PHE A 237 -0.32 13.04 5.69
CA PHE A 237 0.99 12.63 6.20
C PHE A 237 1.80 11.90 5.11
N PRO A 238 2.95 12.45 4.71
CA PRO A 238 3.80 11.85 3.67
C PRO A 238 4.63 10.67 4.21
N ILE A 239 4.68 10.46 5.52
CA ILE A 239 5.53 9.47 6.18
C ILE A 239 4.69 8.26 6.58
N VAL A 240 5.08 7.09 6.08
CA VAL A 240 4.66 5.79 6.58
C VAL A 240 5.87 5.16 7.26
N ALA A 241 5.87 5.17 8.60
CA ALA A 241 6.90 4.51 9.38
C ALA A 241 6.50 3.06 9.64
N ASN A 242 7.14 2.13 8.94
CA ASN A 242 6.87 0.70 9.01
C ASN A 242 8.12 -0.06 9.49
N PRO A 243 8.28 -0.27 10.81
CA PRO A 243 9.32 -1.18 11.29
C PRO A 243 9.03 -2.59 10.78
N ILE A 244 9.91 -3.11 9.91
CA ILE A 244 9.82 -4.48 9.40
C ILE A 244 10.89 -5.31 10.10
N ILE A 245 10.46 -6.34 10.84
CA ILE A 245 11.34 -7.25 11.56
C ILE A 245 11.18 -8.62 10.92
N TRP A 246 12.30 -9.19 10.46
CA TRP A 246 12.35 -10.51 9.83
C TRP A 246 13.11 -11.46 10.75
N TRP A 247 12.68 -12.71 10.83
CA TRP A 247 13.37 -13.77 11.57
C TRP A 247 13.13 -15.12 10.92
N GLU A 248 13.91 -16.13 11.29
CA GLU A 248 13.80 -17.47 10.76
C GLU A 248 12.78 -18.33 11.52
N GLY A 249 12.06 -19.19 10.79
CA GLY A 249 11.16 -20.18 11.36
C GLY A 249 9.84 -19.61 11.91
N ASN A 250 9.12 -20.43 12.67
CA ASN A 250 7.79 -20.14 13.20
C ASN A 250 7.76 -20.07 14.74
N SER A 251 8.88 -19.71 15.35
CA SER A 251 9.00 -19.61 16.81
C SER A 251 7.98 -18.62 17.38
N THR A 252 7.11 -19.11 18.27
CA THR A 252 6.11 -18.30 18.96
C THR A 252 6.76 -17.24 19.85
N ARG A 253 7.92 -17.54 20.44
CA ARG A 253 8.71 -16.58 21.22
C ARG A 253 9.27 -15.48 20.33
N ALA A 254 9.93 -15.83 19.22
CA ALA A 254 10.47 -14.84 18.29
C ALA A 254 9.36 -13.94 17.74
N THR A 255 8.19 -14.52 17.45
CA THR A 255 6.99 -13.77 17.05
C THR A 255 6.59 -12.77 18.15
N ALA A 256 6.46 -13.21 19.40
CA ALA A 256 6.09 -12.33 20.52
C ALA A 256 7.10 -11.21 20.73
N ASP A 257 8.40 -11.52 20.69
CA ASP A 257 9.48 -10.54 20.84
C ASP A 257 9.47 -9.52 19.70
N ALA A 258 9.28 -9.95 18.45
CA ALA A 258 9.18 -9.06 17.29
C ALA A 258 8.00 -8.08 17.41
N TYR A 259 6.82 -8.55 17.82
CA TYR A 259 5.68 -7.67 18.08
C TYR A 259 5.94 -6.69 19.24
N ALA A 260 6.64 -7.12 20.29
CA ALA A 260 7.00 -6.25 21.41
C ALA A 260 8.00 -5.15 20.99
N TYR A 261 9.01 -5.48 20.19
CA TYR A 261 9.93 -4.50 19.63
C TYR A 261 9.23 -3.53 18.67
N GLY A 262 8.41 -4.04 17.76
CA GLY A 262 7.63 -3.22 16.82
C GLY A 262 6.73 -2.22 17.55
N GLU A 263 6.03 -2.66 18.61
CA GLU A 263 5.21 -1.78 19.44
C GLU A 263 6.05 -0.74 20.19
N SER A 264 7.22 -1.12 20.70
CA SER A 264 8.13 -0.20 21.39
C SER A 264 8.63 0.90 20.46
N ILE A 265 9.04 0.54 19.24
CA ILE A 265 9.43 1.50 18.19
C ILE A 265 8.26 2.43 17.84
N ARG A 266 7.06 1.86 17.65
CA ARG A 266 5.86 2.64 17.34
C ARG A 266 5.55 3.65 18.43
N GLN A 267 5.64 3.26 19.71
CA GLN A 267 5.42 4.17 20.83
C GLN A 267 6.49 5.27 20.90
N ALA A 268 7.76 4.94 20.64
CA ALA A 268 8.83 5.93 20.59
C ALA A 268 8.61 6.97 19.47
N LEU A 269 8.19 6.53 18.28
CA LEU A 269 7.85 7.42 17.17
C LEU A 269 6.71 8.37 17.55
N PHE A 270 5.63 7.87 18.18
CA PHE A 270 4.53 8.71 18.63
C PHE A 270 4.90 9.63 19.80
N ALA A 271 5.81 9.22 20.69
CA ALA A 271 6.33 10.08 21.74
C ALA A 271 7.10 11.28 21.16
N GLY A 272 7.78 11.10 20.02
CA GLY A 272 8.43 12.18 19.27
C GLY A 272 7.46 13.12 18.53
N ALA A 273 6.18 12.73 18.40
CA ALA A 273 5.14 13.51 17.71
C ALA A 273 3.85 13.58 18.55
N PRO A 274 3.88 14.19 19.76
CA PRO A 274 2.81 14.10 20.74
C PRO A 274 1.49 14.77 20.32
N THR A 275 1.53 15.64 19.31
CA THR A 275 0.37 16.35 18.77
C THR A 275 -0.36 15.57 17.66
N ILE A 276 0.24 14.49 17.16
CA ILE A 276 -0.32 13.69 16.06
C ILE A 276 -1.17 12.55 16.62
N ASN A 277 -2.38 12.39 16.07
CA ASN A 277 -3.23 11.25 16.38
C ASN A 277 -2.60 9.94 15.88
N LYS A 278 -2.70 8.87 16.67
CA LYS A 278 -2.14 7.56 16.33
C LYS A 278 -2.90 6.86 15.20
N HIS A 279 -2.60 7.25 13.96
CA HIS A 279 -3.15 6.66 12.75
C HIS A 279 -2.23 5.58 12.18
N ALA A 280 -2.81 4.52 11.63
CA ALA A 280 -2.11 3.52 10.84
C ALA A 280 -2.72 3.45 9.44
N TYR A 281 -1.85 3.40 8.44
CA TYR A 281 -2.25 3.21 7.07
C TYR A 281 -3.03 1.89 6.91
N ALA A 282 -4.23 1.98 6.33
CA ALA A 282 -5.17 0.86 6.29
C ALA A 282 -4.60 -0.44 5.70
N ASN A 283 -3.66 -0.37 4.75
CA ASN A 283 -3.05 -1.56 4.16
C ASN A 283 -1.92 -2.19 4.99
N TYR A 284 -1.37 -1.47 5.98
CA TYR A 284 -0.26 -1.93 6.83
C TYR A 284 -0.67 -2.20 8.27
N ALA A 285 -1.93 -1.92 8.63
CA ALA A 285 -2.40 -2.10 9.99
C ALA A 285 -2.49 -3.59 10.38
N ILE A 286 -2.14 -3.90 11.62
CA ILE A 286 -2.05 -5.29 12.11
C ILE A 286 -3.15 -5.68 13.10
N GLY A 287 -3.91 -4.73 13.68
CA GLY A 287 -5.12 -5.07 14.44
C GLY A 287 -5.68 -4.00 15.37
N ALA A 288 -4.85 -3.39 16.23
CA ALA A 288 -5.31 -2.50 17.30
C ALA A 288 -5.38 -0.99 16.93
N GLU A 289 -4.79 -0.62 15.80
CA GLU A 289 -4.63 0.77 15.34
C GLU A 289 -5.89 1.39 14.74
N SER A 290 -5.97 2.72 14.77
CA SER A 290 -6.98 3.48 14.04
C SER A 290 -6.62 3.57 12.56
N THR A 291 -7.52 3.15 11.66
CA THR A 291 -7.30 3.19 10.20
C THR A 291 -8.33 4.03 9.45
N HIS A 292 -9.41 4.45 10.11
CA HIS A 292 -10.52 5.17 9.47
C HIS A 292 -10.48 6.68 9.72
N GLY A 293 -9.41 7.15 10.36
CA GLY A 293 -9.19 8.54 10.73
C GLY A 293 -10.04 9.02 11.90
N TYR A 294 -9.93 10.31 12.18
CA TYR A 294 -10.56 10.95 13.34
C TYR A 294 -11.65 11.97 12.94
N GLU A 295 -11.84 12.23 11.64
CA GLU A 295 -12.87 13.13 11.14
C GLU A 295 -14.28 12.55 11.36
N GLY A 296 -15.01 13.12 12.33
CA GLY A 296 -16.31 12.61 12.75
C GLY A 296 -17.35 12.48 11.63
N ARG A 297 -17.36 13.40 10.66
CA ARG A 297 -18.30 13.37 9.52
C ARG A 297 -18.05 12.16 8.62
N ARG A 298 -16.80 11.89 8.27
CA ARG A 298 -16.39 10.75 7.43
C ARG A 298 -16.64 9.43 8.11
N VAL A 299 -16.21 9.30 9.36
CA VAL A 299 -16.44 8.10 10.18
C VAL A 299 -17.93 7.81 10.33
N SER A 300 -18.75 8.85 10.57
CA SER A 300 -20.21 8.70 10.68
C SER A 300 -20.86 8.24 9.37
N LYS A 301 -20.42 8.81 8.24
CA LYS A 301 -20.88 8.38 6.90
C LYS A 301 -20.55 6.91 6.65
N LEU A 302 -19.34 6.46 6.99
CA LEU A 302 -18.94 5.07 6.80
C LEU A 302 -19.71 4.11 7.70
N LYS A 303 -19.96 4.48 8.96
CA LYS A 303 -20.83 3.71 9.87
C LYS A 303 -22.26 3.60 9.35
N ALA A 304 -22.82 4.70 8.83
CA ALA A 304 -24.16 4.70 8.24
C ALA A 304 -24.24 3.76 7.03
N LEU A 305 -23.23 3.80 6.15
CA LEU A 305 -23.13 2.87 5.01
C LEU A 305 -22.97 1.43 5.48
N LYS A 306 -22.15 1.15 6.51
CA LYS A 306 -21.99 -0.19 7.06
C LYS A 306 -23.31 -0.72 7.63
N LYS A 307 -24.09 0.12 8.29
CA LYS A 307 -25.43 -0.25 8.79
C LYS A 307 -26.40 -0.56 7.65
N ALA A 308 -26.37 0.22 6.57
CA ALA A 308 -27.24 0.02 5.41
C ALA A 308 -26.89 -1.24 4.60
N TYR A 309 -25.60 -1.48 4.34
CA TYR A 309 -25.14 -2.49 3.38
C TYR A 309 -24.51 -3.73 4.01
N GLY A 310 -24.15 -3.69 5.29
CA GLY A 310 -23.55 -4.80 6.03
C GLY A 310 -24.11 -4.98 7.45
N PRO A 311 -25.44 -4.95 7.68
CA PRO A 311 -26.02 -4.95 9.02
C PRO A 311 -25.67 -6.17 9.87
N LYS A 312 -25.38 -7.32 9.24
CA LYS A 312 -24.99 -8.57 9.91
C LYS A 312 -23.49 -8.70 10.16
N ASN A 313 -22.69 -7.68 9.83
CA ASN A 313 -21.24 -7.65 9.92
C ASN A 313 -20.50 -8.88 9.33
N LYS A 314 -21.04 -9.53 8.29
CA LYS A 314 -20.41 -10.72 7.69
C LYS A 314 -18.99 -10.46 7.16
N PHE A 315 -18.71 -9.21 6.78
CA PHE A 315 -17.40 -8.75 6.32
C PHE A 315 -16.70 -7.92 7.41
N GLY A 316 -16.52 -8.52 8.58
CA GLY A 316 -16.00 -7.87 9.79
C GLY A 316 -14.63 -8.34 10.25
N PHE A 317 -13.81 -8.90 9.35
CA PHE A 317 -12.58 -9.62 9.71
C PHE A 317 -11.36 -8.70 9.90
N TYR A 318 -11.18 -7.71 9.01
CA TYR A 318 -10.05 -6.78 9.03
C TYR A 318 -10.58 -5.38 9.30
N LYS A 319 -10.18 -4.75 10.42
CA LYS A 319 -10.59 -3.39 10.84
C LYS A 319 -12.09 -3.09 10.64
N PRO A 320 -12.98 -3.88 11.27
CA PRO A 320 -14.41 -3.77 11.04
C PRO A 320 -14.95 -2.39 11.45
N MET A 321 -15.71 -1.78 10.56
CA MET A 321 -16.57 -0.66 10.92
C MET A 321 -17.67 -1.15 11.88
N PRO A 322 -17.82 -0.55 13.06
CA PRO A 322 -18.83 -0.97 14.01
C PRO A 322 -20.23 -0.65 13.45
N VAL A 323 -21.09 -1.67 13.43
CA VAL A 323 -22.49 -1.58 12.94
C VAL A 323 -23.41 -0.93 13.97
N ALA A 324 -23.00 -0.91 15.24
CA ALA A 324 -23.62 -0.20 16.35
C ALA A 324 -22.52 0.55 17.12
N TRP A 325 -22.77 1.80 17.52
CA TRP A 325 -21.89 2.52 18.44
C TRP A 325 -21.93 1.77 19.79
N LYS A 326 -20.85 1.07 20.15
CA LYS A 326 -20.51 0.82 21.55
C LYS A 326 -19.38 1.77 21.92
N PRO A 327 -19.55 2.68 22.90
CA PRO A 327 -18.45 3.47 23.38
C PRO A 327 -17.42 2.48 23.93
N THR A 328 -16.22 2.48 23.36
CA THR A 328 -15.13 1.65 23.87
C THR A 328 -14.72 2.22 25.23
N THR A 329 -15.22 1.62 26.31
CA THR A 329 -14.48 1.63 27.56
C THR A 329 -13.18 0.85 27.30
N MET A 330 -12.04 1.50 27.52
CA MET A 330 -10.74 0.81 27.57
C MET A 330 -10.76 -0.19 28.73
N GLY A 331 -11.24 -1.40 28.45
CA GLY A 331 -11.17 -2.53 29.36
C GLY A 331 -9.82 -3.22 29.23
N LYS A 332 -9.02 -3.16 30.31
CA LYS A 332 -7.86 -4.02 30.49
C LYS A 332 -8.30 -5.49 30.41
N GLY A 333 -7.72 -6.26 29.50
CA GLY A 333 -7.75 -7.73 29.55
C GLY A 333 -8.62 -8.41 28.50
N LYS A 334 -7.99 -8.83 27.40
CA LYS A 334 -7.84 -10.22 26.93
C LYS A 334 -7.24 -10.19 25.52
N ALA A 335 -5.93 -10.03 25.44
CA ALA A 335 -5.15 -10.41 24.27
C ALA A 335 -5.04 -11.95 24.24
N LYS A 336 -6.08 -12.63 23.77
CA LYS A 336 -6.04 -14.05 23.42
C LYS A 336 -7.08 -14.33 22.35
N GLU A 337 -6.74 -13.99 21.12
CA GLU A 337 -7.09 -14.77 19.94
C GLU A 337 -5.95 -14.52 18.96
N ALA A 338 -4.97 -15.42 19.02
CA ALA A 338 -3.97 -15.54 17.97
C ALA A 338 -4.74 -15.70 16.66
N TYR A 339 -4.53 -14.79 15.71
CA TYR A 339 -4.98 -14.96 14.34
C TYR A 339 -4.40 -16.29 13.84
N PRO A 340 -5.21 -17.32 13.57
CA PRO A 340 -4.71 -18.50 12.90
C PRO A 340 -4.49 -18.12 11.43
N LEU A 341 -3.23 -18.24 11.00
CA LEU A 341 -2.89 -18.40 9.59
C LEU A 341 -3.50 -19.71 9.07
#